data_AF-A0A382EDD6-F1
#
_entry.id   AF-A0A382EDD6-F1
#
_cell.length_a   1.000
_cell.length_b   1.000
_cell.length_c   1.000
_cell.angle_alpha   90.00
_cell.angle_beta   90.00
_cell.angle_gamma   90.00
#
_symmetry.space_group_name_H-M   'P 1'
#
loop_
_entity.id
_entity.type
_entity.pdbx_description
1 polymer ?
#
loop_
_entity_poly.entity_id
_entity_poly.type
_entity_poly.pdbx_seq_one_letter_code
_entity_poly.pdbx_strand_id
1 'polypeptide(L)' 'MKQFRQTAIIDIVSNEAIGSQEALRRQLKARGFETTQATLSRDIKELGLVKRAADGAYSRLGVSRSRRTS' A
#
# COMPACT_ATOMS: atom_id res chain seq x y z
N MET A 1 -2.78 -9.81 -13.72
CA MET A 1 -1.84 -8.71 -13.38
C MET A 1 -2.37 -7.77 -12.29
N LYS A 2 -3.60 -7.24 -12.40
CA LYS A 2 -4.19 -6.33 -11.39
C LYS A 2 -4.19 -6.92 -9.96
N GLN A 3 -4.70 -8.14 -9.80
CA GLN A 3 -4.75 -8.80 -8.48
C GLN A 3 -3.36 -8.93 -7.85
N PHE A 4 -2.36 -9.42 -8.59
CA PHE A 4 -0.97 -9.50 -8.08
C PHE A 4 -0.41 -8.14 -7.65
N ARG A 5 -0.67 -7.08 -8.43
CA ARG A 5 -0.26 -5.72 -8.05
C ARG A 5 -0.96 -5.25 -6.78
N GLN A 6 -2.26 -5.50 -6.65
CA GLN A 6 -3.04 -5.15 -5.46
C GLN A 6 -2.58 -5.93 -4.21
N THR A 7 -2.24 -7.22 -4.36
CA THR A 7 -1.60 -8.01 -3.30
C THR A 7 -0.25 -7.40 -2.90
N ALA A 8 0.59 -7.03 -3.86
CA ALA A 8 1.86 -6.36 -3.59
C ALA A 8 1.67 -5.00 -2.89
N ILE A 9 0.64 -4.23 -3.27
CA ILE A 9 0.29 -2.98 -2.58
C ILE A 9 -0.03 -3.24 -1.10
N ILE A 10 -0.88 -4.23 -0.81
CA ILE A 10 -1.25 -4.59 0.57
C ILE A 10 -0.01 -5.00 1.37
N ASP A 11 0.84 -5.85 0.79
CA ASP A 11 2.07 -6.30 1.43
C ASP A 11 3.02 -5.12 1.76
N ILE A 12 3.25 -4.23 0.80
CA ILE A 12 4.09 -3.04 0.98
C ILE A 12 3.58 -2.18 2.13
N VAL A 13 2.30 -1.78 2.10
CA VAL A 13 1.76 -0.84 3.11
C VAL A 13 1.57 -1.50 4.49
N SER A 14 1.60 -2.83 4.54
CA SER A 14 1.58 -3.58 5.81
C SER A 14 2.97 -3.62 6.46
N ASN A 15 4.03 -3.74 5.66
CA ASN A 15 5.39 -3.88 6.14
C ASN A 15 6.16 -2.56 6.22
N GLU A 16 5.79 -1.56 5.42
CA GLU A 16 6.53 -0.31 5.25
C GLU A 16 5.62 0.92 5.46
N ALA A 17 6.16 1.97 6.07
CA ALA A 17 5.44 3.23 6.27
C ALA A 17 5.48 4.08 4.99
N ILE A 18 4.51 3.87 4.09
CA ILE A 18 4.45 4.57 2.80
C ILE A 18 3.45 5.71 2.82
N GLY A 19 3.93 6.95 2.78
CA GLY A 19 3.10 8.17 2.87
C GLY A 19 2.64 8.77 1.54
N SER A 20 3.12 8.27 0.40
CA SER A 20 2.81 8.83 -0.92
C SER A 20 2.67 7.77 -2.01
N GLN A 21 1.91 8.11 -3.05
CA GLN A 21 1.73 7.24 -4.21
C GLN A 21 3.03 7.09 -5.01
N GLU A 22 3.88 8.12 -5.04
CA GLU A 22 5.22 8.05 -5.64
C GLU A 22 6.09 7.01 -4.94
N ALA A 23 6.15 7.05 -3.60
CA ALA A 23 6.91 6.08 -2.82
C ALA A 23 6.37 4.65 -3.01
N LEU A 24 5.05 4.48 -2.99
CA LEU A 24 4.43 3.18 -3.25
C LEU A 24 4.73 2.66 -4.66
N ARG A 25 4.73 3.53 -5.67
CA ARG A 25 5.07 3.19 -7.05
C ARG A 25 6.53 2.75 -7.19
N ARG A 26 7.46 3.37 -6.47
CA ARG A 26 8.87 2.96 -6.43
C ARG A 26 9.04 1.56 -5.83
N GLN A 27 8.35 1.28 -4.72
CA GLN A 27 8.37 -0.04 -4.08
C GLN A 27 7.73 -1.13 -4.96
N LEU A 28 6.69 -0.80 -5.72
CA LEU A 28 6.10 -1.68 -6.72
C LEU A 28 7.05 -1.95 -7.88
N LYS A 29 7.71 -0.92 -8.41
CA LYS A 29 8.69 -1.05 -9.49
C LYS A 29 9.86 -1.94 -9.08
N ALA A 30 10.35 -1.81 -7.84
CA ALA A 30 11.40 -2.67 -7.30
C ALA A 30 10.99 -4.16 -7.23
N ARG A 31 9.67 -4.44 -7.12
CA ARG A 31 9.09 -5.79 -7.16
C ARG A 31 8.66 -6.22 -8.58
N GLY A 32 9.05 -5.48 -9.62
CA GLY A 32 8.72 -5.79 -11.02
C GLY A 32 7.34 -5.35 -11.49
N PHE A 33 6.62 -4.54 -10.70
CA PHE A 33 5.32 -4.00 -11.08
C PHE A 33 5.45 -2.57 -11.63
N GLU A 34 5.33 -2.43 -12.94
CA GLU A 34 5.18 -1.12 -13.57
C GLU A 34 3.71 -0.67 -13.55
N THR A 35 3.47 0.53 -13.03
CA THR A 35 2.14 1.11 -12.95
C THR A 35 2.21 2.63 -13.03
N THR A 36 1.12 3.28 -13.42
CA THR A 36 1.02 4.75 -13.45
C THR A 36 0.43 5.27 -12.14
N GLN A 37 0.57 6.57 -11.89
CA GLN A 37 -0.09 7.21 -10.74
C GLN A 37 -1.62 7.07 -10.81
N ALA A 38 -2.23 7.17 -12.00
CA ALA A 38 -3.67 7.03 -12.17
C ALA A 38 -4.16 5.61 -11.83
N THR A 39 -3.44 4.59 -12.28
CA THR A 39 -3.74 3.19 -11.96
C THR A 39 -3.57 2.94 -10.46
N LEU A 40 -2.49 3.43 -9.86
CA LEU A 40 -2.22 3.26 -8.43
C LEU A 40 -3.25 3.98 -7.56
N SER A 41 -3.70 5.17 -7.97
CA SER A 41 -4.76 5.91 -7.29
C SER A 41 -6.08 5.13 -7.26
N ARG A 42 -6.45 4.50 -8.39
CA ARG A 42 -7.62 3.62 -8.46
C ARG A 42 -7.48 2.40 -7.56
N ASP A 43 -6.31 1.73 -7.58
CA ASP A 43 -6.07 0.57 -6.72
C ASP A 43 -6.15 0.93 -5.23
N ILE A 44 -5.56 2.05 -4.80
CA ILE A 44 -5.66 2.55 -3.41
C ILE A 44 -7.12 2.74 -3.00
N LYS A 45 -7.93 3.34 -3.87
CA LYS A 45 -9.37 3.57 -3.63
C LYS A 45 -10.15 2.26 -3.58
N GLU A 46 -9.92 1.35 -4.52
CA GLU A 46 -10.57 0.03 -4.55
C GLU A 46 -10.20 -0.83 -3.35
N LEU A 47 -8.95 -0.74 -2.87
CA LEU A 47 -8.45 -1.45 -1.70
C LEU A 47 -8.90 -0.84 -0.37
N GLY A 48 -9.52 0.34 -0.39
CA GLY A 48 -9.93 1.06 0.82
C GLY A 48 -8.75 1.48 1.70
N LEU A 49 -7.60 1.77 1.09
CA LEU A 49 -6.43 2.26 1.82
C LEU A 49 -6.61 3.73 2.20
N VAL A 50 -6.35 4.04 3.47
CA VAL A 50 -6.40 5.40 4.00
C VAL A 50 -5.08 5.77 4.64
N LYS A 51 -4.82 7.07 4.78
CA LYS A 51 -3.66 7.55 5.54
C LYS A 51 -3.94 7.45 7.03
N ARG A 52 -3.01 6.84 7.78
CA ARG A 52 -3.04 6.84 9.24
C ARG A 52 -2.78 8.26 9.75
N ALA A 53 -3.49 8.65 10.80
CA ALA A 53 -3.27 9.94 11.45
C ALA A 53 -1.88 10.05 12.11
N ALA A 54 -1.31 8.92 12.55
CA ALA A 54 -0.05 8.89 13.29
C ALA A 54 1.17 9.31 12.45
N ASP A 55 1.26 8.85 11.20
CA ASP A 55 2.44 9.01 10.36
C ASP A 55 2.14 9.32 8.89
N GLY A 56 0.86 9.48 8.53
CA GLY A 56 0.44 9.74 7.15
C GLY A 56 0.64 8.55 6.20
N ALA A 57 1.06 7.38 6.70
CA ALA A 57 1.26 6.19 5.88
C ALA A 57 -0.06 5.51 5.51
N TYR A 58 -0.12 4.90 4.33
CA TYR A 58 -1.27 4.10 3.91
C TYR A 58 -1.45 2.87 4.82
N SER A 59 -2.70 2.58 5.16
CA SER A 59 -3.10 1.39 5.90
C SER A 59 -4.55 1.04 5.56
N ARG A 60 -4.90 -0.24 5.70
CA ARG A 60 -6.30 -0.68 5.64
C ARG A 60 -7.00 -0.32 6.95
N LEU A 61 -8.16 0.33 6.86
CA LEU A 61 -9.03 0.57 8.04
C LEU A 61 -9.48 -0.78 8.62
N GLY A 62 -9.41 -0.94 9.94
CA GLY A 62 -9.95 -2.09 10.65
C GLY A 62 -8.99 -3.26 10.90
N VAL A 63 -7.74 -3.21 10.44
CA VAL A 63 -6.73 -4.19 10.88
C VAL A 63 -6.10 -3.65 12.16
N SER A 64 -6.69 -4.02 13.30
CA SER A 64 -5.99 -3.94 14.58
C SER A 64 -4.68 -4.69 14.41
N ARG A 65 -3.55 -3.97 14.39
CA ARG A 65 -2.22 -4.57 14.42
C ARG A 65 -2.07 -5.22 15.79
N SER A 66 -2.58 -6.44 15.93
CA SER A 66 -2.14 -7.34 17.00
C SER A 66 -0.66 -7.58 16.72
N ARG A 67 0.17 -6.86 17.47
CA ARG A 67 1.61 -7.03 17.50
C ARG A 67 1.86 -8.48 17.89
N ARG A 68 2.35 -9.27 16.94
CA ARG A 68 2.98 -10.56 17.23
C ARG A 68 4.36 -10.22 17.81
N THR A 69 4.40 -9.93 19.10
CA THR A 69 5.64 -9.96 19.87
C THR A 69 5.90 -11.42 20.21
N SER A 70 6.93 -11.99 19.59
CA SER A 70 7.64 -13.14 20.16
C SER A 70 8.50 -12.68 21.33
#